data_AF-A0A930Z853-F1
#
_entry.id   AF-A0A930Z853-F1
#
_cell.length_a   1.000
_cell.length_b   1.000
_cell.length_c   1.000
_cell.angle_alpha   90.00
_cell.angle_beta   90.00
_cell.angle_gamma   90.00
#
_symmetry.space_group_name_H-M   'P 1'
#
loop_
_entity.id
_entity.type
_entity.pdbx_description
1 polymer ?
#
loop_
_entity_poly.entity_id
_entity_poly.type
_entity_poly.pdbx_seq_one_letter_code
_entity_poly.pdbx_strand_id
1 'polypeptide(L)' 'MDIFAPWHLLIILLIILVIFGPSKLGDVGGALGKGIRDFKRAMSEPEVAKSTDTLAKSELPPGEAKPDKLS' A
#
# COMPACT_ATOMS: atom_id res chain seq x y z
N MET A 1 4.12 11.14 -34.38
CA MET A 1 4.40 10.02 -33.44
C MET A 1 3.90 10.45 -32.07
N ASP A 2 2.59 10.53 -31.93
CA ASP A 2 1.93 11.34 -30.90
C ASP A 2 1.47 10.50 -29.70
N ILE A 3 1.75 9.19 -29.74
CA ILE A 3 1.36 8.20 -28.73
C ILE A 3 2.04 8.41 -27.36
N PHE A 4 3.18 9.12 -27.35
CA PHE A 4 3.91 9.44 -26.12
C PHE A 4 3.44 10.72 -25.44
N ALA A 5 2.47 11.45 -26.01
CA ALA A 5 1.92 12.61 -25.33
C ALA A 5 1.18 12.17 -24.05
N PRO A 6 1.43 12.82 -22.89
CA PRO A 6 0.85 12.43 -21.60
C PRO A 6 -0.67 12.28 -21.63
N TRP A 7 -1.33 13.10 -22.46
CA TRP A 7 -2.77 13.09 -22.66
C TRP A 7 -3.31 11.77 -23.26
N HIS A 8 -2.58 11.16 -24.20
CA HIS A 8 -2.98 9.91 -24.83
C HIS A 8 -2.78 8.72 -23.88
N LEU A 9 -1.71 8.73 -23.08
CA LEU A 9 -1.45 7.68 -22.09
C LEU A 9 -2.58 7.60 -21.05
N LEU A 10 -3.13 8.75 -20.64
CA LEU A 10 -4.25 8.81 -19.70
C LEU A 10 -5.55 8.21 -20.30
N ILE A 11 -5.80 8.44 -21.58
CA ILE A 11 -6.94 7.84 -22.31
C ILE A 11 -6.78 6.32 -22.45
N ILE A 12 -5.59 5.83 -22.82
CA ILE A 12 -5.32 4.39 -22.89
C ILE A 12 -5.51 3.75 -21.51
N LEU A 13 -4.99 4.39 -20.46
CA LEU A 13 -5.13 3.92 -19.08
C LEU A 13 -6.60 3.81 -18.68
N LEU A 14 -7.42 4.80 -19.06
CA LEU A 14 -8.86 4.79 -18.79
C LEU A 14 -9.57 3.61 -19.48
N ILE A 15 -9.24 3.32 -20.75
CA ILE A 15 -9.83 2.19 -21.48
C ILE A 15 -9.46 0.85 -20.82
N ILE A 16 -8.18 0.69 -20.44
CA ILE A 16 -7.73 -0.50 -19.70
C ILE A 16 -8.48 -0.62 -18.38
N LEU A 17 -8.70 0.48 -17.66
CA LEU A 17 -9.44 0.48 -16.41
C LEU A 17 -10.91 0.10 -16.59
N VAL A 18 -11.54 0.43 -17.71
CA VAL A 18 -12.92 0.01 -18.02
C VAL A 18 -12.99 -1.49 -18.30
N ILE A 19 -12.02 -2.04 -19.03
CA ILE A 19 -12.00 -3.48 -19.38
C ILE A 19 -11.61 -4.34 -18.18
N PHE A 20 -10.55 -3.97 -17.46
CA PHE A 20 -10.02 -4.74 -16.33
C PHE A 20 -10.66 -4.36 -14.99
N GLY A 21 -11.23 -3.17 -14.88
CA GLY A 21 -11.76 -2.62 -13.63
C GLY A 21 -10.65 -2.07 -12.70
N PRO A 22 -10.96 -1.07 -11.87
CA PRO A 22 -10.02 -0.55 -10.86
C PRO A 22 -9.65 -1.60 -9.81
N SER A 23 -10.52 -2.57 -9.53
CA SER A 23 -10.24 -3.64 -8.57
C SER A 23 -9.06 -4.52 -9.00
N LYS A 24 -8.94 -4.89 -10.28
CA LYS A 24 -7.82 -5.72 -10.75
C LYS A 24 -6.51 -4.95 -10.81
N LEU A 25 -6.55 -3.68 -11.22
CA LEU A 25 -5.35 -2.84 -11.26
C LEU A 25 -4.83 -2.54 -9.85
N GLY A 26 -5.72 -2.33 -8.88
CA GLY A 26 -5.35 -2.10 -7.47
C GLY A 26 -4.78 -3.35 -6.79
N ASP A 27 -5.35 -4.53 -7.03
CA ASP A 27 -4.88 -5.80 -6.47
C ASP A 27 -3.45 -6.13 -6.96
N VAL A 28 -3.25 -6.09 -8.29
CA VAL A 28 -1.94 -6.30 -8.92
C VAL A 28 -0.95 -5.20 -8.55
N GLY A 29 -1.40 -3.93 -8.57
CA GLY A 29 -0.57 -2.79 -8.20
C GLY A 29 -0.13 -2.81 -6.74
N GLY A 30 -0.97 -3.31 -5.82
CA GLY A 30 -0.63 -3.49 -4.41
C GLY A 30 0.45 -4.55 -4.20
N ALA A 31 0.33 -5.70 -4.87
CA ALA A 31 1.33 -6.77 -4.82
C ALA A 31 2.67 -6.34 -5.42
N LEU A 32 2.64 -5.70 -6.60
CA LEU A 32 3.84 -5.15 -7.25
C LEU A 32 4.44 -4.01 -6.42
N GLY A 33 3.60 -3.16 -5.81
CA GLY A 33 4.03 -2.05 -4.97
C GLY A 33 4.79 -2.50 -3.72
N LYS A 34 4.33 -3.57 -3.04
CA LYS A 34 5.09 -4.19 -1.94
C LYS A 34 6.44 -4.71 -2.44
N GLY A 35 6.45 -5.47 -3.53
CA GLY A 35 7.69 -6.01 -4.11
C GLY A 35 8.70 -4.93 -4.53
N ILE A 36 8.24 -3.85 -5.17
CA ILE A 36 9.10 -2.72 -5.55
C ILE A 36 9.59 -1.97 -4.31
N ARG A 37 8.78 -1.83 -3.26
CA ARG A 37 9.17 -1.19 -2.00
C ARG A 37 10.24 -2.00 -1.27
N ASP A 38 10.09 -3.31 -1.23
CA ASP A 38 11.08 -4.23 -0.64
C ASP A 38 12.36 -4.27 -1.49
N PHE A 39 12.24 -4.30 -2.82
CA PHE A 39 13.38 -4.22 -3.74
C PHE A 39 14.14 -2.90 -3.57
N LYS A 40 13.42 -1.77 -3.45
CA LYS A 40 14.03 -0.46 -3.24
C LYS A 40 14.70 -0.35 -1.87
N ARG A 41 14.12 -0.95 -0.82
CA ARG A 41 14.75 -1.05 0.52
C ARG A 41 16.03 -1.87 0.46
N ALA A 42 15.98 -3.07 -0.12
CA ALA A 42 17.14 -3.94 -0.27
C ALA A 42 18.26 -3.30 -1.12
N MET A 43 17.89 -2.49 -2.12
CA MET A 43 18.86 -1.80 -2.96
C MET A 43 19.37 -0.48 -2.35
N SER A 44 18.68 0.08 -1.36
CA SER A 44 19.04 1.36 -0.72
C SER A 44 19.70 1.23 0.66
N GLU A 45 19.69 0.05 1.30
CA GLU A 45 20.24 -0.13 2.66
C GLU A 45 21.25 -1.29 2.75
N PRO A 46 22.51 -1.02 3.15
CA PRO A 46 23.28 -1.94 3.97
C PRO A 46 22.83 -1.79 5.43
N GLU A 47 22.12 -2.80 5.95
CA GLU A 47 21.76 -3.00 7.37
C GLU A 47 20.68 -2.05 7.97
N VAL A 48 19.55 -2.67 8.38
CA VAL A 48 18.52 -2.21 9.36
C VAL A 48 17.37 -1.30 8.88
N ALA A 49 16.34 -1.89 8.26
CA ALA A 49 14.98 -1.36 8.38
C ALA A 49 13.88 -2.44 8.43
N LYS A 50 13.57 -2.81 9.66
CA LYS A 50 12.36 -3.46 10.18
C LYS A 50 11.09 -3.10 9.40
N SER A 51 10.37 -4.14 9.01
CA SER A 51 9.07 -4.10 8.34
C SER A 51 7.99 -3.53 9.28
N THR A 52 7.45 -2.36 8.93
CA THR A 52 6.17 -1.87 9.47
C THR A 52 5.05 -2.46 8.62
N ASP A 53 4.58 -3.65 9.01
CA ASP A 53 3.25 -4.16 8.63
C ASP A 53 2.50 -4.38 9.96
N THR A 54 1.90 -3.32 10.48
CA THR A 54 0.92 -3.39 11.57
C THR A 54 0.02 -2.16 11.47
N LEU A 55 -0.90 -2.17 10.52
CA LEU A 55 -2.14 -1.41 10.65
C LEU A 55 -3.30 -2.37 10.38
N ALA A 56 -4.31 -2.30 11.26
CA ALA A 56 -5.60 -2.97 11.18
C ALA A 56 -5.73 -4.40 11.77
N LYS A 57 -5.38 -4.56 13.06
CA LYS A 57 -6.21 -5.38 13.95
C LYS A 57 -7.18 -4.43 14.66
N SER A 58 -8.37 -4.34 14.09
CA SER A 58 -9.59 -3.96 14.79
C SER A 58 -9.65 -4.72 16.13
N GLU A 59 -9.69 -3.99 17.26
CA GLU A 59 -10.34 -4.33 18.54
C GLU A 59 -9.95 -3.28 19.61
N LEU A 60 -10.72 -2.19 19.66
CA LEU A 60 -10.91 -1.30 20.82
C LEU A 60 -12.44 -1.24 20.97
N PRO A 61 -13.05 -1.92 21.96
CA PRO A 61 -13.16 -1.46 23.36
C PRO A 61 -12.90 -2.65 24.34
N PRO A 62 -13.04 -2.56 25.69
CA PRO A 62 -13.55 -1.51 26.57
C PRO A 62 -12.57 -1.08 27.67
N GLY A 63 -12.82 0.09 28.26
CA GLY A 63 -12.07 0.57 29.41
C GLY A 63 -12.20 -0.34 30.62
N GLU A 64 -11.12 -0.45 31.38
CA GLU A 64 -11.09 -0.87 32.78
C GLU A 64 -9.65 -0.65 33.32
N ALA A 65 -9.24 0.62 33.39
CA ALA A 65 -8.09 1.02 34.21
C ALA A 65 -8.56 1.15 35.66
N LYS A 66 -8.67 0.02 36.35
CA LYS A 66 -8.76 -0.03 37.80
C LYS A 66 -7.36 -0.35 38.34
N PRO A 67 -6.75 0.55 39.11
CA PRO A 67 -5.95 0.11 40.24
C PRO A 67 -6.58 0.69 41.50
N ASP A 68 -7.39 -0.15 42.14
CA ASP A 68 -7.49 -0.14 43.58
C ASP A 68 -6.07 -0.24 44.18
N LYS A 69 -5.90 0.46 45.31
CA LYS A 69 -4.74 0.47 46.23
C LYS A 69 -3.66 1.51 45.91
N LEU A 70 -3.90 2.72 46.39
CA LEU A 70 -2.85 3.43 47.11
C LEU A 70 -3.36 3.73 48.52
N SER A 71 -2.63 3.12 49.45
CA SER A 71 -2.70 3.22 50.90
C SER A 71 -2.60 4.65 51.42
#